data_AF-A0A7V9USL9-F1
#
_entry.id   AF-A0A7V9USL9-F1
#
_cell.length_a   1.000
_cell.length_b   1.000
_cell.length_c   1.000
_cell.angle_alpha   90.00
_cell.angle_beta   90.00
_cell.angle_gamma   90.00
#
_symmetry.space_group_name_H-M   'P 1'
#
loop_
_entity.id
_entity.type
_entity.pdbx_description
1 polymer ?
#
loop_
_entity_poly.entity_id
_entity_poly.type
_entity_poly.pdbx_seq_one_letter_code
_entity_poly.pdbx_strand_id
1 'polypeptide(L)'
;MTRKEGSGEPIIKGTRTSVRSIVEKWSIGYTPEDIVRGLPHLTLAQVFEAMSYYYDNKAEIDDFIERNRIPDELIHPSVRNM
;
A
#
# COMPACT_ATOMS: atom_id res chain seq x y z
N MET A 1 5.91 3.82 13.65
CA MET A 1 5.10 3.96 12.45
C MET A 1 5.88 4.20 11.19
N THR A 2 6.09 5.44 10.73
CA THR A 2 6.44 5.69 9.33
C THR A 2 7.61 6.67 9.17
N ARG A 3 8.32 6.60 8.05
CA ARG A 3 9.28 7.63 7.58
C ARG A 3 8.71 8.20 6.28
N LYS A 4 8.97 9.47 5.98
CA LYS A 4 8.78 10.03 4.63
C LYS A 4 10.14 10.06 3.94
N GLU A 5 10.28 9.43 2.78
CA GLU A 5 11.49 9.50 1.94
C GLU A 5 11.15 10.07 0.56
N GLY A 6 12.06 10.85 -0.03
CA GLY A 6 11.96 11.35 -1.41
C GLY A 6 10.63 12.05 -1.73
N SER A 7 9.69 11.29 -2.32
CA SER A 7 8.36 11.72 -2.75
C SER A 7 7.42 12.19 -1.62
N GLY A 8 7.80 11.98 -0.36
CA GLY A 8 6.99 12.34 0.81
C GLY A 8 5.98 11.27 1.23
N GLU A 9 5.94 10.13 0.54
CA GLU A 9 5.03 9.02 0.82
C GLU A 9 5.40 8.33 2.16
N PRO A 10 4.42 8.04 3.04
CA PRO A 10 4.68 7.30 4.28
C PRO A 10 5.13 5.86 4.01
N ILE A 11 6.32 5.49 4.51
CA ILE A 11 6.88 4.14 4.45
C ILE A 11 6.96 3.48 5.82
N ILE A 12 6.76 2.15 5.89
CA ILE A 12 6.89 1.37 7.12
C ILE A 12 8.36 1.35 7.55
N LYS A 13 8.65 1.79 8.78
CA LYS A 13 10.01 1.84 9.32
C LYS A 13 10.71 0.48 9.21
N GLY A 14 11.98 0.51 8.80
CA GLY A 14 12.79 -0.70 8.61
C GLY A 14 12.51 -1.43 7.29
N THR A 15 11.65 -0.88 6.43
CA THR A 15 11.33 -1.46 5.12
C THR A 15 11.31 -0.38 4.04
N ARG A 16 11.14 -0.81 2.79
CA ARG A 16 10.83 0.06 1.65
C ARG A 16 9.36 -0.01 1.23
N THR A 17 8.49 -0.61 2.06
CA THR A 17 7.07 -0.75 1.76
C THR A 17 6.33 0.52 2.15
N SER A 18 5.55 1.09 1.23
CA SER A 18 4.69 2.23 1.54
C SER A 18 3.39 1.80 2.23
N VAL A 19 2.80 2.71 3.01
CA VAL A 19 1.47 2.51 3.61
C VAL A 19 0.43 2.27 2.50
N ARG A 20 0.52 3.03 1.40
CA ARG A 20 -0.31 2.86 0.21
C ARG A 20 -0.33 1.42 -0.29
N SER A 21 0.84 0.79 -0.49
CA SER A 21 0.89 -0.58 -1.02
C SER A 21 0.19 -1.60 -0.12
N ILE A 22 0.17 -1.38 1.19
CA ILE A 22 -0.57 -2.23 2.15
C ILE A 22 -2.07 -1.96 2.02
N VAL A 23 -2.47 -0.70 1.96
CA VAL A 23 -3.89 -0.28 1.81
C VAL A 23 -4.48 -0.75 0.49
N GLU A 24 -3.75 -0.64 -0.62
CA GLU A 24 -4.18 -1.13 -1.94
C GLU A 24 -4.47 -2.64 -1.90
N LYS A 25 -3.56 -3.45 -1.34
CA LYS A 25 -3.77 -4.89 -1.17
C LYS A 25 -4.98 -5.21 -0.32
N TRP A 26 -5.13 -4.52 0.81
CA TRP A 26 -6.30 -4.68 1.67
C TRP A 26 -7.60 -4.30 0.95
N SER A 27 -7.59 -3.21 0.18
CA SER A 27 -8.77 -2.71 -0.54
C SER A 27 -9.28 -3.66 -1.63
N ILE A 28 -8.40 -4.50 -2.20
CA ILE A 28 -8.76 -5.52 -3.19
C ILE A 28 -9.02 -6.90 -2.55
N GLY A 29 -9.15 -6.96 -1.21
CA GLY A 29 -9.64 -8.14 -0.49
C GLY A 29 -8.59 -9.02 0.18
N TYR A 30 -7.30 -8.65 0.17
CA TYR A 30 -6.29 -9.42 0.91
C TYR A 30 -6.46 -9.24 2.42
N THR A 31 -6.42 -10.35 3.16
CA THR A 31 -6.37 -10.31 4.62
C THR A 31 -5.00 -9.80 5.10
N PRO A 32 -4.90 -9.25 6.32
CA PRO A 32 -3.61 -8.90 6.91
C PRO A 32 -2.58 -10.04 6.86
N GLU A 33 -3.02 -11.28 7.07
CA GLU A 33 -2.21 -12.48 7.00
C GLU A 33 -1.72 -12.75 5.56
N ASP A 34 -2.58 -12.56 4.56
CA ASP A 34 -2.17 -12.72 3.15
C ASP A 34 -1.17 -11.63 2.72
N ILE A 35 -1.32 -10.41 3.25
CA ILE A 35 -0.36 -9.33 3.01
C ILE A 35 1.02 -9.70 3.58
N VAL A 36 1.08 -10.24 4.81
CA VAL A 36 2.34 -10.70 5.41
C VAL A 36 2.92 -11.89 4.63
N ARG A 37 2.09 -12.84 4.17
CA ARG A 37 2.54 -13.95 3.32
C ARG A 37 3.18 -13.46 2.02
N GLY A 38 2.62 -12.40 1.41
CA GLY A 38 3.16 -11.79 0.19
C GLY A 38 4.32 -10.81 0.42
N LEU A 39 4.50 -10.31 1.64
CA LEU A 39 5.53 -9.35 2.03
C LEU A 39 6.19 -9.83 3.34
N PRO A 40 7.03 -10.90 3.30
CA PRO A 40 7.52 -11.58 4.50
C PRO A 40 8.47 -10.73 5.37
N HIS A 41 8.93 -9.58 4.86
CA HIS A 41 9.68 -8.58 5.63
C HIS A 41 8.79 -7.67 6.49
N LEU A 42 7.47 -7.83 6.42
CA LEU A 42 6.51 -7.18 7.30
C LEU A 42 6.07 -8.12 8.43
N THR A 43 5.79 -7.53 9.58
CA THR A 43 5.07 -8.18 10.67
C THR A 43 3.58 -7.85 10.59
N LEU A 44 2.74 -8.71 11.17
CA LEU A 44 1.30 -8.46 11.26
C LEU A 44 0.99 -7.15 12.01
N ALA A 45 1.78 -6.82 13.04
CA ALA A 45 1.68 -5.56 13.76
C ALA A 45 1.93 -4.34 12.85
N GLN A 46 2.94 -4.38 11.98
CA GLN A 46 3.20 -3.30 11.02
C GLN A 46 2.07 -3.14 9.99
N VAL A 47 1.43 -4.24 9.59
CA VAL A 47 0.27 -4.19 8.70
C VAL A 47 -0.91 -3.49 9.39
N PHE A 48 -1.23 -3.85 10.63
CA PHE A 48 -2.29 -3.16 11.38
C PHE A 48 -1.93 -1.70 11.69
N GLU A 49 -0.66 -1.40 11.99
CA GLU A 49 -0.18 -0.03 12.19
C GLU A 49 -0.35 0.82 10.92
N ALA A 50 -0.09 0.24 9.74
CA ALA A 50 -0.33 0.89 8.44
C ALA A 50 -1.81 1.20 8.22
N MET A 51 -2.70 0.25 8.55
CA MET A 51 -4.14 0.45 8.45
C MET A 51 -4.62 1.55 9.41
N SER A 52 -4.12 1.56 10.65
CA SER A 52 -4.42 2.64 11.62
C SER A 52 -3.98 4.00 11.08
N TYR A 53 -2.74 4.10 10.57
CA TYR A 53 -2.24 5.34 9.97
C TYR A 53 -3.11 5.79 8.80
N TYR A 54 -3.57 4.86 7.96
CA TYR A 54 -4.45 5.17 6.85
C TYR A 54 -5.78 5.76 7.30
N TYR A 55 -6.43 5.21 8.33
CA TYR A 55 -7.69 5.77 8.83
C TYR A 55 -7.52 7.18 9.39
N ASP A 56 -6.39 7.47 10.05
CA ASP A 56 -6.08 8.79 10.56
C ASP A 56 -5.70 9.79 9.45
N ASN A 57 -5.18 9.31 8.31
CA ASN A 57 -4.62 10.13 7.22
C ASN A 57 -5.22 9.76 5.85
N LYS A 58 -6.51 9.42 5.82
CA LYS A 58 -7.14 8.80 4.65
C LYS A 58 -6.98 9.61 3.37
N ALA A 59 -7.22 10.92 3.43
CA ALA A 59 -7.09 11.81 2.27
C ALA A 59 -5.66 11.88 1.70
N GLU A 60 -4.64 11.85 2.56
CA GLU A 60 -3.23 11.84 2.13
C GLU A 60 -2.93 10.54 1.36
N ILE A 61 -3.33 9.40 1.91
CA ILE A 61 -3.04 8.10 1.30
C ILE A 61 -3.88 7.88 0.04
N ASP A 62 -5.15 8.30 0.02
CA ASP A 62 -6.00 8.22 -1.18
C ASP A 62 -5.39 9.03 -2.33
N ASP A 63 -4.83 10.22 -2.08
CA ASP A 63 -4.11 11.01 -3.08
C ASP A 63 -2.87 10.28 -3.61
N PHE A 64 -2.11 9.59 -2.74
CA PHE A 64 -1.03 8.72 -3.19
C PHE A 64 -1.53 7.53 -4.02
N ILE A 65 -2.65 6.90 -3.67
CA ILE A 65 -3.27 5.82 -4.46
C ILE A 65 -3.60 6.33 -5.87
N GLU A 66 -4.30 7.46 -5.96
CA GLU A 66 -4.71 8.03 -7.24
C GLU A 66 -3.52 8.43 -8.11
N ARG A 67 -2.49 9.06 -7.53
CA ARG A 67 -1.27 9.45 -8.27
C ARG A 67 -0.46 8.26 -8.81
N ASN A 68 -0.55 7.10 -8.15
CA ASN A 68 0.15 5.89 -8.57
C ASN A 68 -0.72 4.99 -9.48
N ARG A 69 -2.00 5.32 -9.68
CA ARG A 69 -2.89 4.57 -10.55
C ARG A 69 -2.40 4.68 -12.01
N ILE A 70 -2.21 3.53 -12.66
CA ILE A 70 -1.94 3.48 -14.09
C ILE A 70 -3.29 3.64 -14.81
N PRO A 71 -3.46 4.65 -15.70
CA PRO A 71 -4.67 4.78 -16.50
C PRO A 71 -4.94 3.51 -17.32
N ASP A 72 -6.21 3.10 -17.42
CA ASP A 72 -6.63 1.86 -18.11
C ASP A 72 -6.14 1.78 -19.57
N GLU A 73 -5.94 2.93 -20.20
CA GLU A 73 -5.43 3.10 -21.56
C GLU A 73 -3.94 2.71 -21.69
N LEU A 74 -3.17 2.85 -20.60
CA LEU A 74 -1.76 2.50 -20.52
C LEU A 74 -1.53 1.06 -20.02
N ILE A 75 -2.59 0.35 -19.61
CA ILE A 75 -2.51 -1.05 -19.21
C ILE A 75 -2.41 -1.91 -20.47
N HIS A 76 -1.28 -2.61 -20.63
CA HIS A 76 -1.05 -3.50 -21.77
C HIS A 76 -2.14 -4.59 -21.83
N PRO A 77 -2.71 -4.90 -23.02
CA PRO A 77 -3.83 -5.85 -23.16
C PRO A 77 -3.59 -7.24 -22.55
N SER A 78 -2.33 -7.67 -22.42
CA SER A 78 -1.96 -8.95 -21.80
C SER A 78 -2.28 -9.05 -20.30
N VAL A 79 -2.55 -7.93 -19.62
CA VAL A 79 -2.83 -7.88 -18.18
C VAL A 79 -4.35 -7.87 -17.89
N ARG A 80 -5.20 -7.65 -18.89
CA ARG A 80 -6.66 -7.50 -18.71
C ARG A 80 -7.43 -8.80 -18.41
N ASN A 81 -6.77 -9.98 -18.47
CA ASN A 81 -7.41 -11.30 -18.39
C ASN A 81 -6.87 -12.22 -17.27
N MET A 82 -6.30 -11.66 -16.19
CA MET A 82 -5.85 -12.44 -15.04
C MET A 82 -6.89 -12.48 -13.92
#